data_AF-A0A6N2V187-F1
#
_entry.id   AF-A0A6N2V187-F1
#
_cell.length_a   1.000
_cell.length_b   1.000
_cell.length_c   1.000
_cell.angle_alpha   90.00
_cell.angle_beta   90.00
_cell.angle_gamma   90.00
#
_symmetry.space_group_name_H-M   'P 1'
#
loop_
_entity.id
_entity.type
_entity.pdbx_description
1 polymer ?
#
loop_
_entity_poly.entity_id
_entity_poly.type
_entity_poly.pdbx_seq_one_letter_code
_entity_poly.pdbx_strand_id
1 'polypeptide(L)'
;MNCRKEIRLSCEELEELNRKAKERGLSDSQYLRMLITNRPRDYPELLEALQNLTNEINHIGININQIVKNNNSGLYHESDKKRLYVYMKQIKEAVMQVVSHLDIAGN
;
A
#
# COMPACT_ATOMS: atom_id res chain seq x y z
N MET A 1 36.26 -16.11 -24.00
CA MET A 1 37.56 -15.40 -23.99
C MET A 1 37.81 -14.91 -22.57
N ASN A 2 38.96 -15.22 -21.99
CA ASN A 2 39.30 -14.81 -20.62
C ASN A 2 40.29 -13.64 -20.69
N CYS A 3 39.98 -12.52 -20.05
CA CYS A 3 40.80 -11.31 -20.08
C CYS A 3 41.35 -11.05 -18.68
N ARG A 4 42.66 -10.80 -18.56
CA ARG A 4 43.31 -10.44 -17.30
C ARG A 4 43.58 -8.94 -17.27
N LYS A 5 43.18 -8.29 -16.18
CA LYS A 5 43.49 -6.88 -15.89
C LYS A 5 44.31 -6.81 -14.61
N GLU A 6 45.41 -6.07 -14.64
CA GLU A 6 46.20 -5.72 -13.47
C GLU A 6 45.88 -4.27 -13.08
N ILE A 7 45.77 -4.01 -11.78
CA ILE A 7 45.38 -2.72 -11.21
C ILE A 7 46.39 -2.41 -10.11
N ARG A 8 46.92 -1.18 -10.11
CA ARG A 8 47.76 -0.68 -9.02
C ARG A 8 46.86 -0.02 -7.99
N LEU A 9 47.04 -0.39 -6.72
CA LEU A 9 46.33 0.16 -5.57
C LEU A 9 47.37 0.67 -4.56
N SER A 10 47.05 1.74 -3.86
CA SER A 10 47.77 2.10 -2.63
C SER A 10 47.54 1.04 -1.55
N CYS A 11 48.35 1.08 -0.48
CA CYS A 11 48.15 0.19 0.67
C CYS A 11 46.75 0.37 1.28
N GLU A 12 46.29 1.62 1.42
CA GLU A 12 44.97 1.95 1.98
C GLU A 12 43.84 1.42 1.10
N GLU A 13 43.95 1.57 -0.23
CA GLU A 13 42.94 1.07 -1.17
C GLU A 13 42.86 -0.47 -1.15
N LEU A 14 44.01 -1.14 -1.03
CA LEU A 14 44.06 -2.59 -0.95
C LEU A 14 43.48 -3.12 0.37
N GLU A 15 43.77 -2.47 1.49
CA GLU A 15 43.16 -2.80 2.78
C GLU A 15 41.64 -2.64 2.75
N GLU A 16 41.16 -1.54 2.18
CA GLU A 16 39.73 -1.27 2.06
C GLU A 16 39.02 -2.27 1.13
N LEU A 17 39.66 -2.66 0.03
CA LEU A 17 39.16 -3.71 -0.86
C LEU A 17 39.02 -5.04 -0.12
N ASN A 18 40.08 -5.46 0.60
CA ASN A 18 40.08 -6.70 1.37
C ASN A 18 38.99 -6.67 2.46
N ARG A 19 38.85 -5.54 3.16
CA ARG A 19 37.82 -5.38 4.20
C ARG A 19 36.42 -5.56 3.64
N LYS A 20 36.07 -4.84 2.57
CA LYS A 20 34.73 -4.90 1.95
C LYS A 20 34.44 -6.25 1.30
N ALA A 21 35.43 -6.85 0.66
CA ALA A 21 35.28 -8.19 0.09
C ALA A 21 35.01 -9.22 1.20
N LYS A 22 35.77 -9.16 2.30
CA LYS A 22 35.62 -10.05 3.46
C LYS A 22 34.29 -9.86 4.18
N GLU A 23 33.82 -8.63 4.37
CA GLU A 23 32.50 -8.34 4.96
C GLU A 23 31.36 -9.03 4.21
N ARG A 24 31.53 -9.23 2.91
CA ARG A 24 30.56 -9.93 2.05
C ARG A 24 30.91 -11.39 1.76
N GLY A 25 31.98 -11.93 2.36
CA GLY A 25 32.45 -13.30 2.11
C GLY A 25 32.91 -13.56 0.68
N LEU A 26 33.36 -12.52 -0.03
CA LEU A 26 33.83 -12.58 -1.41
C LEU A 26 35.35 -12.46 -1.49
N SER A 27 35.95 -13.00 -2.56
CA SER A 27 37.30 -12.62 -2.97
C SER A 27 37.33 -11.23 -3.61
N ASP A 28 38.47 -10.55 -3.57
CA ASP A 28 38.69 -9.25 -4.22
C ASP A 28 38.22 -9.22 -5.68
N SER A 29 38.55 -10.28 -6.43
CA SER A 29 38.14 -10.41 -7.83
C SER A 29 36.63 -10.56 -8.00
N GLN A 30 35.96 -11.27 -7.10
CA GLN A 30 34.50 -11.38 -7.13
C GLN A 30 33.85 -10.05 -6.75
N TYR A 31 34.37 -9.37 -5.73
CA TYR A 31 33.88 -8.08 -5.27
C TYR A 31 34.06 -6.99 -6.34
N LEU A 32 35.21 -6.91 -7.00
CA LEU A 32 35.43 -5.97 -8.11
C LEU A 32 34.49 -6.25 -9.29
N ARG A 33 34.30 -7.52 -9.66
CA ARG A 33 33.33 -7.88 -10.72
C ARG A 33 31.91 -7.49 -10.33
N MET A 34 31.52 -7.74 -9.08
CA MET A 34 30.22 -7.37 -8.52
C MET A 34 29.97 -5.85 -8.66
N LEU A 35 30.96 -5.03 -8.32
CA LEU A 35 30.88 -3.57 -8.48
C LEU A 35 30.78 -3.14 -9.97
N ILE A 36 31.53 -3.79 -10.86
CA ILE A 36 31.52 -3.49 -12.30
C ILE A 36 30.17 -3.88 -12.93
N THR A 37 29.65 -5.07 -12.60
CA THR A 37 28.42 -5.57 -13.20
C THR A 37 27.18 -4.94 -12.59
N ASN A 38 27.27 -4.50 -11.34
CA ASN A 38 26.23 -3.82 -10.57
C ASN A 38 24.84 -4.44 -10.75
N ARG A 39 24.74 -5.77 -10.76
CA ARG A 39 23.46 -6.43 -11.06
C ARG A 39 22.62 -6.43 -9.79
N PRO A 40 21.30 -6.32 -9.88
CA PRO A 40 20.43 -6.35 -8.69
C PRO A 40 20.65 -7.61 -7.82
N ARG A 41 20.88 -8.78 -8.45
CA ARG A 41 21.16 -10.06 -7.77
C ARG A 41 22.44 -10.06 -6.92
N ASP A 42 23.35 -9.13 -7.19
CA ASP A 42 24.61 -9.00 -6.49
C ASP A 42 24.44 -8.31 -5.11
N TYR A 43 23.24 -7.77 -4.83
CA TYR A 43 22.87 -7.06 -3.61
C TYR A 43 21.57 -7.63 -3.02
N PRO A 44 21.61 -8.85 -2.42
CA PRO A 44 20.42 -9.52 -1.91
C PRO A 44 19.69 -8.71 -0.83
N GLU A 45 20.41 -8.03 0.06
CA GLU A 45 19.81 -7.18 1.10
C GLU A 45 18.96 -6.04 0.52
N LEU A 46 19.40 -5.45 -0.60
CA LEU A 46 18.63 -4.41 -1.28
C LEU A 46 17.34 -4.96 -1.89
N LEU A 47 17.41 -6.16 -2.48
CA LEU A 47 16.23 -6.83 -3.01
C LEU A 47 15.22 -7.17 -1.91
N GLU A 48 15.70 -7.65 -0.77
CA GLU A 48 14.87 -7.91 0.41
C GLU A 48 14.21 -6.63 0.94
N ALA A 49 14.96 -5.54 1.05
CA ALA A 49 14.42 -4.25 1.45
C ALA A 49 13.32 -3.74 0.50
N LEU A 50 13.51 -3.88 -0.82
CA LEU A 50 12.50 -3.53 -1.82
C LEU A 50 11.26 -4.42 -1.73
N GLN A 51 11.45 -5.72 -1.46
CA GLN A 51 10.35 -6.66 -1.28
C GLN A 51 9.53 -6.31 -0.03
N ASN A 52 10.20 -5.99 1.08
CA ASN A 52 9.55 -5.56 2.32
C ASN A 52 8.77 -4.26 2.12
N LEU A 53 9.35 -3.27 1.44
CA LEU A 53 8.66 -2.04 1.09
C LEU A 53 7.41 -2.31 0.23
N THR A 54 7.51 -3.20 -0.74
CA THR A 54 6.36 -3.58 -1.59
C THR A 54 5.24 -4.22 -0.76
N ASN A 55 5.61 -5.07 0.20
CA ASN A 55 4.64 -5.70 1.10
C ASN A 55 3.95 -4.67 2.02
N GLU A 56 4.68 -3.68 2.53
CA GLU A 56 4.11 -2.59 3.33
C GLU A 56 3.12 -1.74 2.52
N ILE A 57 3.47 -1.39 1.28
CA ILE A 57 2.57 -0.67 0.37
C ILE A 57 1.29 -1.47 0.13
N ASN A 58 1.38 -2.79 -0.06
CA ASN A 58 0.22 -3.66 -0.20
C ASN A 58 -0.67 -3.64 1.05
N HIS A 59 -0.07 -3.70 2.25
CA HIS A 59 -0.81 -3.60 3.51
C HIS A 59 -1.52 -2.25 3.65
N ILE A 60 -0.87 -1.15 3.28
CA ILE A 60 -1.49 0.18 3.25
C ILE A 60 -2.69 0.19 2.30
N GLY A 61 -2.55 -0.39 1.10
CA GLY A 61 -3.64 -0.51 0.12
C GLY A 61 -4.84 -1.32 0.66
N ILE A 62 -4.60 -2.40 1.39
CA ILE A 62 -5.65 -3.18 2.06
C ILE A 62 -6.38 -2.32 3.11
N ASN A 63 -5.63 -1.61 3.96
CA ASN A 63 -6.21 -0.74 4.99
C ASN A 63 -7.06 0.39 4.37
N ILE A 64 -6.58 1.03 3.29
CA ILE A 64 -7.34 2.04 2.54
C ILE A 64 -8.64 1.44 2.01
N ASN A 65 -8.59 0.26 1.37
CA ASN A 65 -9.77 -0.42 0.87
C ASN A 65 -10.78 -0.75 1.96
N GLN A 66 -10.31 -1.14 3.15
CA GLN A 66 -11.18 -1.38 4.30
C GLN A 66 -11.84 -0.08 4.79
N ILE A 67 -11.10 1.02 4.88
CA ILE A 67 -11.64 2.34 5.25
C ILE A 67 -12.72 2.77 4.26
N VAL A 68 -12.45 2.68 2.96
CA VAL A 68 -13.41 3.03 1.89
C VAL A 68 -14.65 2.15 1.96
N LYS A 69 -14.48 0.82 2.11
CA LYS A 69 -15.61 -0.10 2.26
C LYS A 69 -16.44 0.21 3.50
N ASN A 70 -15.80 0.46 4.64
CA ASN A 70 -16.47 0.81 5.89
C ASN A 70 -17.28 2.11 5.72
N ASN A 71 -16.65 3.17 5.20
CA ASN A 71 -17.31 4.45 4.94
C ASN A 71 -18.51 4.29 3.98
N ASN A 72 -18.34 3.54 2.90
CA ASN A 72 -19.42 3.27 1.95
C ASN A 72 -20.52 2.36 2.55
N SER A 73 -20.17 1.46 3.47
CA SER A 73 -21.14 0.59 4.16
C SER A 73 -21.97 1.32 5.22
N GLY A 74 -21.41 2.35 5.85
CA GLY A 74 -22.09 3.16 6.85
C GLY A 74 -22.96 4.29 6.29
N LEU A 75 -22.90 4.53 4.97
CA LEU A 75 -23.66 5.63 4.36
C LEU A 75 -25.13 5.28 4.10
N TYR A 76 -25.50 4.03 3.78
CA TYR A 76 -26.91 3.59 3.66
C TYR A 76 -27.03 2.06 3.71
N HIS A 77 -27.56 1.49 4.80
CA HIS A 77 -28.02 0.10 4.76
C HIS A 77 -29.43 0.01 4.13
N GLU A 78 -29.72 -1.10 3.44
CA GLU A 78 -31.07 -1.37 2.91
C GLU A 78 -32.16 -1.37 4.01
N SER A 79 -31.80 -1.69 5.26
CA SER A 79 -32.68 -1.54 6.41
C SER A 79 -33.07 -0.08 6.68
N ASP A 80 -32.13 0.85 6.49
CA ASP A 80 -32.35 2.28 6.72
C ASP A 80 -33.24 2.86 5.63
N LYS A 81 -33.05 2.42 4.38
CA LYS A 81 -33.93 2.74 3.25
C LYS A 81 -35.37 2.26 3.49
N LYS A 82 -35.54 1.04 4.01
CA LYS A 82 -36.86 0.48 4.37
C LYS A 82 -37.51 1.27 5.52
N ARG A 83 -36.76 1.63 6.56
CA ARG A 83 -37.25 2.46 7.67
C ARG A 83 -37.66 3.85 7.20
N LEU A 84 -36.84 4.49 6.36
CA LEU A 84 -37.14 5.81 5.80
C LEU A 84 -38.44 5.79 4.98
N TYR A 85 -38.65 4.76 4.15
CA TYR A 85 -39.89 4.60 3.39
C TYR A 85 -41.12 4.49 4.31
N VAL A 86 -41.02 3.72 5.41
CA VAL A 86 -42.10 3.59 6.39
C VAL A 86 -42.41 4.93 7.06
N TYR A 87 -41.38 5.65 7.53
CA TYR A 87 -41.57 6.96 8.16
C TYR A 87 -42.19 7.98 7.19
N MET A 88 -41.74 8.02 5.93
CA MET A 88 -42.33 8.88 4.90
C MET A 88 -43.81 8.55 4.63
N LYS A 89 -44.17 7.26 4.62
CA LYS A 89 -45.56 6.83 4.47
C LYS A 89 -46.43 7.29 5.66
N GLN A 90 -45.94 7.11 6.88
CA GLN A 90 -46.65 7.55 8.09
C GLN A 90 -46.86 9.07 8.12
N ILE A 91 -45.83 9.84 7.75
CA ILE A 91 -45.94 11.31 7.65
C ILE A 91 -46.97 11.70 6.59
N LYS A 92 -46.94 11.06 5.41
CA LYS A 92 -47.95 11.32 4.36
C LYS A 92 -49.36 11.04 4.86
N GLU A 93 -49.57 9.91 5.53
CA GLU A 93 -50.88 9.54 6.09
C GLU A 93 -51.36 10.55 7.15
N ALA A 94 -50.49 10.95 8.07
CA ALA A 94 -50.81 11.96 9.08
C ALA A 94 -51.16 13.32 8.46
N VAL A 95 -50.38 13.77 7.46
CA VAL A 95 -50.65 15.02 6.75
C VAL A 95 -51.97 14.95 5.99
N MET A 96 -52.26 13.85 5.29
CA MET A 96 -53.54 13.67 4.60
C MET A 96 -54.72 13.70 5.57
N GLN A 97 -54.60 13.06 6.75
CA GLN A 97 -55.64 13.13 7.79
C GLN A 97 -55.88 14.57 8.22
N VAL A 98 -54.82 15.34 8.54
CA VAL A 98 -54.94 16.75 8.94
C VAL A 98 -55.61 17.57 7.85
N VAL A 99 -55.19 17.42 6.58
CA VAL A 99 -55.79 18.13 5.44
C VAL A 99 -57.28 17.78 5.31
N SER A 100 -57.66 16.51 5.39
CA SER A 100 -59.07 16.10 5.33
C SER A 100 -59.91 16.68 6.48
N HIS A 101 -59.36 16.80 7.69
CA HIS A 101 -60.09 17.42 8.80
C HIS A 101 -60.28 18.93 8.60
N LEU A 102 -59.32 19.61 7.98
CA LEU A 102 -59.41 21.04 7.66
C LEU A 102 -60.40 21.32 6.51
N ASP A 103 -60.46 20.45 5.50
CA ASP A 103 -61.43 20.56 4.40
C ASP A 103 -62.89 20.32 4.86
N ILE A 104 -63.09 19.52 5.92
CA ILE A 104 -64.39 19.29 6.55
C ILE A 104 -64.79 20.45 7.47
N ALA A 105 -63.84 21.13 8.12
CA ALA A 105 -64.12 22.25 9.02
C ALA A 105 -64.33 23.59 8.30
N GLY A 106 -63.94 23.68 7.01
CA GLY A 106 -64.09 24.87 6.16
C GLY A 106 -65.33 24.89 5.25
N ASN A 107 -66.13 23.82 5.22
CA ASN A 107 -67.46 23.73 4.58
C ASN A 107 -68.57 23.74 5.63
#